data_AF-A0A9C8E1E7-F1
#
_entry.id   AF-A0A9C8E1E7-F1
#
_cell.length_a   1.000
_cell.length_b   1.000
_cell.length_c   1.000
_cell.angle_alpha   90.00
_cell.angle_beta   90.00
_cell.angle_gamma   90.00
#
_symmetry.space_group_name_H-M   'P 1'
#
loop_
_entity.id
_entity.type
_entity.pdbx_description
1 polymer ?
#
loop_
_entity_poly.entity_id
_entity_poly.type
_entity_poly.pdbx_seq_one_letter_code
_entity_poly.pdbx_strand_id
1 'polypeptide(L)'
;MTIMFSDIRGFTSLSENMTPEENFNFINHYLSQMEPIIDKHHGFIDKYIGDAIMALFPTSANDAVQGAIAMLKQLDKTNQAQERAGSQPIQIGIGLHTGPLMLGTVGGPNRMDGTVIADAVNLASRVEGLTKTYGTPLLITEQTYLRLIDPLQYHIRVIDAVKVKGKSEVVTVYEIYGAEPPEILAVKEQTRDNFEEGFVLYHWEEYQDAQPFFEKVLQINKNDKAAQVYLERCQKILSLKMPQSPHILIVEDTPFNANILSIILTKNNFEVSVAENGEMALDMLQQKHPHLILLDIMMPGIDGFETCRRLKADSQTQNIPVIFMSALTDTDDKVKGFEVGGLDYITKPFQPKEVLARINTHLKLNHLQQQLQVRNEKLETNNLELKNKISRFMRHRES
;
A
#
# COMPACT_ATOMS: atom_id res chain seq x y z
N MET A 1 -6.29 -16.04 26.40
CA MET A 1 -5.10 -16.66 25.81
C MET A 1 -4.60 -15.78 24.68
N THR A 2 -3.29 -15.60 24.58
CA THR A 2 -2.67 -14.83 23.49
C THR A 2 -2.17 -15.80 22.43
N ILE A 3 -2.54 -15.55 21.18
CA ILE A 3 -2.11 -16.31 20.01
C ILE A 3 -0.99 -15.53 19.33
N MET A 4 0.07 -16.23 18.95
CA MET A 4 1.16 -15.72 18.14
C MET A 4 1.19 -16.45 16.80
N PHE A 5 1.32 -15.67 15.73
CA PHE A 5 1.78 -16.14 14.44
C PHE A 5 3.12 -15.50 14.15
N SER A 6 4.07 -16.27 13.65
CA SER A 6 5.33 -15.78 13.10
C SER A 6 5.52 -16.39 11.72
N ASP A 7 6.01 -15.61 10.76
CA ASP A 7 6.30 -16.08 9.39
C ASP A 7 7.63 -15.53 8.87
N ILE A 8 8.33 -16.27 8.00
CA ILE A 8 9.59 -15.81 7.40
C ILE A 8 9.30 -14.96 6.17
N ARG A 9 9.80 -13.72 6.17
CA ARG A 9 9.58 -12.81 5.04
C ARG A 9 10.32 -13.28 3.80
N GLY A 10 9.58 -13.42 2.71
CA GLY A 10 10.15 -13.78 1.40
C GLY A 10 10.61 -15.23 1.32
N PHE A 11 10.14 -16.10 2.21
CA PHE A 11 10.54 -17.50 2.24
C PHE A 11 10.28 -18.25 0.93
N THR A 12 9.16 -17.97 0.24
CA THR A 12 8.88 -18.60 -1.06
C THR A 12 10.05 -18.39 -2.04
N SER A 13 10.51 -17.15 -2.20
CA SER A 13 11.64 -16.81 -3.08
C SER A 13 12.96 -17.36 -2.56
N LEU A 14 13.12 -17.49 -1.24
CA LEU A 14 14.30 -18.13 -0.64
C LEU A 14 14.34 -19.63 -0.96
N SER A 15 13.22 -20.33 -0.78
CA SER A 15 13.11 -21.78 -1.00
C SER A 15 13.26 -22.20 -2.45
N GLU A 16 12.91 -21.33 -3.41
CA GLU A 16 13.12 -21.57 -4.85
C GLU A 16 14.60 -21.75 -5.23
N ASN A 17 15.51 -21.23 -4.42
CA ASN A 17 16.97 -21.33 -4.62
C ASN A 17 17.61 -22.47 -3.82
N MET A 18 16.81 -23.29 -3.13
CA MET A 18 17.28 -24.39 -2.28
C MET A 18 16.86 -25.74 -2.85
N THR A 19 17.69 -26.76 -2.66
CA THR A 19 17.26 -28.15 -2.80
C THR A 19 16.24 -28.51 -1.70
N PRO A 20 15.42 -29.56 -1.87
CA PRO A 20 14.48 -30.00 -0.83
C PRO A 20 15.16 -30.32 0.52
N GLU A 21 16.38 -30.86 0.49
CA GLU A 21 17.16 -31.17 1.70
C GLU A 21 17.67 -29.89 2.38
N GLU A 22 18.23 -28.94 1.63
CA GLU A 22 18.65 -27.64 2.16
C GLU A 22 17.48 -26.87 2.76
N ASN A 23 16.33 -26.87 2.09
CA ASN A 23 15.12 -26.22 2.57
C ASN A 23 14.62 -26.86 3.89
N PHE A 24 14.60 -28.19 3.96
CA PHE A 24 14.19 -28.90 5.18
C PHE A 24 15.15 -28.63 6.34
N ASN A 25 16.46 -28.63 6.09
CA ASN A 25 17.48 -28.32 7.08
C ASN A 25 17.41 -26.87 7.54
N PHE A 26 17.12 -25.94 6.62
CA PHE A 26 16.94 -24.52 6.92
C PHE A 26 15.77 -24.31 7.88
N ILE A 27 14.59 -24.87 7.58
CA ILE A 27 13.40 -24.74 8.44
C ILE A 27 13.71 -25.31 9.82
N ASN A 28 14.24 -26.54 9.90
CA ASN A 28 14.54 -27.16 11.19
C ASN A 28 15.56 -26.35 12.00
N HIS A 29 16.58 -25.78 11.34
CA HIS A 29 17.56 -24.94 12.00
C HIS A 29 16.94 -23.65 12.56
N TYR A 30 16.06 -23.00 11.80
CA TYR A 30 15.31 -21.84 12.28
C TYR A 30 14.40 -22.20 13.46
N LEU A 31 13.58 -23.25 13.33
CA LEU A 31 12.64 -23.68 14.37
C LEU A 31 13.36 -24.08 15.67
N SER A 32 14.51 -24.76 15.57
CA SER A 32 15.30 -25.17 16.74
C SER A 32 15.81 -24.00 17.60
N GLN A 33 15.89 -22.79 17.03
CA GLN A 33 16.28 -21.57 17.74
C GLN A 33 15.09 -20.83 18.34
N MET A 34 13.91 -20.94 17.73
CA MET A 34 12.70 -20.21 18.14
C MET A 34 11.92 -20.95 19.23
N GLU A 35 11.79 -22.28 19.12
CA GLU A 35 11.03 -23.11 20.07
C GLU A 35 11.45 -22.90 21.54
N PRO A 36 12.76 -22.95 21.91
CA PRO A 36 13.16 -22.79 23.31
C PRO A 36 12.82 -21.41 23.89
N ILE A 37 12.72 -20.40 23.04
CA ILE A 37 12.38 -19.03 23.47
C ILE A 37 10.89 -18.95 23.81
N ILE A 38 10.04 -19.59 23.00
CA ILE A 38 8.59 -19.66 23.23
C ILE A 38 8.32 -20.38 24.55
N ASP A 39 8.93 -21.54 24.76
CA ASP A 39 8.80 -22.31 26.01
C ASP A 39 9.28 -21.53 27.24
N LYS A 40 10.45 -20.88 27.13
CA LYS A 40 11.01 -20.05 28.22
C LYS A 40 10.09 -18.90 28.63
N HIS A 41 9.25 -18.39 27.73
CA HIS A 41 8.27 -17.36 28.02
C HIS A 41 6.86 -17.94 28.18
N HIS A 42 6.75 -19.16 28.72
CA HIS A 42 5.48 -19.80 29.08
C HIS A 42 4.51 -19.99 27.91
N GLY A 43 5.01 -19.98 26.67
CA GLY A 43 4.26 -20.32 25.48
C GLY A 43 4.47 -21.78 25.10
N PHE A 44 3.61 -22.30 24.24
CA PHE A 44 3.85 -23.57 23.57
C PHE A 44 3.45 -23.49 22.10
N ILE A 45 4.10 -24.29 21.27
CA ILE A 45 3.80 -24.37 19.84
C ILE A 45 2.58 -25.26 19.64
N ASP A 46 1.54 -24.72 19.02
CA ASP A 46 0.36 -25.50 18.62
C ASP A 46 0.65 -26.29 17.34
N LYS A 47 1.23 -25.61 16.34
CA LYS A 47 1.66 -26.25 15.08
C LYS A 47 2.65 -25.40 14.28
N TYR A 48 3.32 -26.06 13.36
CA TYR A 48 4.09 -25.47 12.26
C TYR A 48 3.23 -25.44 11.00
N ILE A 49 3.30 -24.34 10.23
CA ILE A 49 2.54 -24.14 9.00
C ILE A 49 3.53 -23.70 7.91
N GLY A 50 4.23 -24.65 7.31
CA GLY A 50 5.37 -24.34 6.43
C GLY A 50 6.51 -23.74 7.26
N ASP A 51 6.91 -22.53 6.91
CA ASP A 51 7.87 -21.68 7.63
C ASP A 51 7.26 -20.87 8.79
N ALA A 52 5.94 -20.89 8.91
CA ALA A 52 5.24 -20.17 9.97
C ALA A 52 5.11 -20.98 11.28
N ILE A 53 5.19 -20.27 12.41
CA ILE A 53 4.97 -20.81 13.75
C ILE A 53 3.66 -20.28 14.30
N MET A 54 2.78 -21.18 14.76
CA MET A 54 1.62 -20.82 15.58
C MET A 54 1.87 -21.26 17.02
N ALA A 55 1.89 -20.29 17.93
CA ALA A 55 2.09 -20.52 19.36
C ALA A 55 0.99 -19.90 20.21
N LEU A 56 0.81 -20.45 21.42
CA LEU A 56 -0.20 -20.04 22.38
C LEU A 56 0.43 -19.72 23.72
N PHE A 57 0.00 -18.62 24.32
CA PHE A 57 0.44 -18.13 25.62
C PHE A 57 -0.78 -18.08 26.56
N PRO A 58 -0.94 -19.08 27.46
CA PRO A 58 -2.12 -19.21 28.30
C PRO A 58 -2.10 -18.27 29.51
N THR A 59 -0.93 -17.85 29.96
CA THR A 59 -0.69 -17.13 31.23
C THR A 59 -0.91 -15.62 31.10
N SER A 60 -0.16 -14.95 30.22
CA SER A 60 -0.18 -13.48 30.11
C SER A 60 0.04 -12.98 28.67
N ALA A 61 -0.43 -11.76 28.40
CA ALA A 61 -0.07 -11.03 27.18
C ALA A 61 1.40 -10.58 27.22
N ASN A 62 1.96 -10.29 28.41
CA ASN A 62 3.36 -9.93 28.58
C ASN A 62 4.29 -11.07 28.14
N ASP A 63 3.97 -12.30 28.52
CA ASP A 63 4.72 -13.50 28.12
C ASP A 63 4.87 -13.60 26.59
N ALA A 64 3.76 -13.39 25.87
CA ALA A 64 3.76 -13.41 24.41
C ALA A 64 4.60 -12.28 23.79
N VAL A 65 4.45 -11.05 24.29
CA VAL A 65 5.21 -9.89 23.78
C VAL A 65 6.71 -10.04 24.08
N GLN A 66 7.07 -10.47 25.30
CA GLN A 66 8.46 -10.71 25.69
C GLN A 66 9.08 -11.86 24.89
N GLY A 67 8.34 -12.94 24.70
CA GLY A 67 8.74 -14.07 23.84
C GLY A 67 9.01 -13.61 22.40
N ALA A 68 8.11 -12.83 21.81
CA ALA A 68 8.28 -12.28 20.47
C ALA A 68 9.51 -11.34 20.36
N ILE A 69 9.70 -10.44 21.33
CA ILE A 69 10.90 -9.58 21.39
C ILE A 69 12.17 -10.42 21.50
N ALA A 70 12.16 -11.48 22.33
CA ALA A 70 13.29 -12.37 22.50
C ALA A 70 13.59 -13.18 21.23
N MET A 71 12.58 -13.62 20.49
CA MET A 71 12.73 -14.28 19.19
C MET A 71 13.42 -13.35 18.19
N LEU A 72 12.96 -12.09 18.08
CA LEU A 72 13.57 -11.10 17.19
C LEU A 72 15.03 -10.81 17.56
N LYS A 73 15.33 -10.66 18.86
CA LYS A 73 16.71 -10.48 19.34
C LYS A 73 17.60 -11.69 19.10
N GLN A 74 17.06 -12.92 19.19
CA GLN A 74 17.81 -14.12 18.85
C GLN A 74 18.09 -14.19 17.34
N LEU A 75 17.08 -13.88 16.52
CA LEU A 75 17.24 -13.86 15.07
C LEU A 75 18.30 -12.84 14.63
N ASP A 76 18.31 -11.64 15.22
CA ASP A 76 19.34 -10.64 14.95
C ASP A 76 20.77 -11.16 15.24
N LYS A 77 20.98 -11.82 16.38
CA LYS A 77 22.27 -12.46 16.69
C LYS A 77 22.66 -13.52 15.68
N THR A 78 21.69 -14.34 15.24
CA THR A 78 21.92 -15.38 14.24
C THR A 78 22.24 -14.78 12.88
N ASN A 79 21.53 -13.73 12.47
CA ASN A 79 21.80 -12.99 11.24
C ASN A 79 23.20 -12.39 11.24
N GLN A 80 23.63 -11.75 12.33
CA GLN A 80 25.00 -11.22 12.44
C GLN A 80 26.07 -12.30 12.27
N ALA A 81 25.82 -13.52 12.76
CA ALA A 81 26.72 -14.66 12.56
C ALA A 81 26.70 -15.17 11.11
N GLN A 82 25.51 -15.22 10.49
CA GLN A 82 25.31 -15.63 9.09
C GLN A 82 25.94 -14.64 8.10
N GLU A 83 25.80 -13.34 8.33
CA GLU A 83 26.40 -12.29 7.51
C GLU A 83 27.93 -12.38 7.50
N ARG A 84 28.54 -12.66 8.67
CA ARG A 84 29.99 -12.91 8.78
C ARG A 84 30.43 -14.16 8.00
N ALA A 85 29.51 -15.12 7.81
CA ALA A 85 29.73 -16.32 7.01
C ALA A 85 29.36 -16.14 5.52
N GLY A 86 28.91 -14.94 5.11
CA GLY A 86 28.55 -14.63 3.73
C GLY A 86 27.12 -15.00 3.32
N SER A 87 26.28 -15.39 4.27
CA SER A 87 24.86 -15.70 4.04
C SER A 87 23.97 -14.47 4.19
N GLN A 88 22.83 -14.44 3.48
CA GLN A 88 21.86 -13.36 3.61
C GLN A 88 21.08 -13.44 4.93
N PRO A 89 20.82 -12.31 5.59
CA PRO A 89 20.02 -12.27 6.81
C PRO A 89 18.55 -12.58 6.53
N ILE A 90 17.90 -13.20 7.51
CA ILE A 90 16.48 -13.55 7.44
C ILE A 90 15.67 -12.54 8.23
N GLN A 91 14.47 -12.22 7.75
CA GLN A 91 13.51 -11.39 8.50
C GLN A 91 12.25 -12.18 8.80
N ILE A 92 11.62 -11.89 9.94
CA ILE A 92 10.34 -12.49 10.32
C ILE A 92 9.30 -11.40 10.61
N GLY A 93 8.04 -11.73 10.34
CA GLY A 93 6.88 -10.98 10.82
C GLY A 93 6.25 -11.73 11.98
N ILE A 94 5.89 -11.03 13.06
CA ILE A 94 5.18 -11.60 14.20
C ILE A 94 3.90 -10.81 14.46
N GLY A 95 2.77 -11.51 14.56
CA GLY A 95 1.48 -10.95 14.94
C GLY A 95 0.92 -11.58 16.21
N LEU A 96 0.51 -10.74 17.17
CA LEU A 96 -0.11 -11.18 18.42
C LEU A 96 -1.55 -10.69 18.53
N HIS A 97 -2.42 -11.57 19.01
CA HIS A 97 -3.80 -11.21 19.38
C HIS A 97 -4.25 -11.98 20.62
N THR A 98 -4.95 -11.30 21.54
CA THR A 98 -5.49 -11.92 22.74
C THR A 98 -7.01 -12.00 22.69
N GLY A 99 -7.54 -13.21 22.68
CA GLY A 99 -8.97 -13.46 22.53
C GLY A 99 -9.44 -14.77 23.17
N PRO A 100 -10.77 -15.00 23.19
CA PRO A 100 -11.32 -16.30 23.53
C PRO A 100 -10.97 -17.31 22.44
N LEU A 101 -10.64 -18.54 22.85
CA LEU A 101 -10.42 -19.65 21.94
C LEU A 101 -10.81 -20.98 22.57
N MET A 102 -11.09 -21.97 21.73
CA MET A 102 -11.29 -23.36 22.15
C MET A 102 -10.12 -24.22 21.67
N LEU A 103 -9.48 -24.90 22.62
CA LEU A 103 -8.47 -25.92 22.35
C LEU A 103 -9.13 -27.29 22.51
N GLY A 104 -8.97 -28.18 21.53
CA GLY A 104 -9.53 -29.53 21.61
C GLY A 104 -9.01 -30.42 20.50
N THR A 105 -9.45 -31.68 20.50
CA THR A 105 -9.14 -32.62 19.43
C THR A 105 -10.28 -32.64 18.42
N VAL A 106 -9.98 -32.45 17.13
CA VAL A 106 -10.95 -32.48 16.04
C VAL A 106 -10.48 -33.47 15.00
N GLY A 107 -11.40 -34.30 14.50
CA GLY A 107 -11.06 -35.31 13.52
C GLY A 107 -12.16 -36.33 13.28
N GLY A 108 -11.89 -37.22 12.32
CA GLY A 108 -12.75 -38.35 12.01
C GLY A 108 -12.35 -39.61 12.79
N PRO A 109 -13.08 -40.72 12.61
CA PRO A 109 -12.86 -41.96 13.38
C PRO A 109 -11.42 -42.51 13.33
N ASN A 110 -10.70 -42.23 12.24
CA ASN A 110 -9.37 -42.77 11.97
C ASN A 110 -8.24 -41.74 12.13
N ARG A 111 -8.55 -40.47 12.44
CA ARG A 111 -7.55 -39.40 12.55
C ARG A 111 -8.10 -38.26 13.39
N MET A 112 -7.52 -38.08 14.58
CA MET A 112 -7.81 -36.98 15.50
C MET A 112 -6.57 -36.08 15.58
N ASP A 113 -6.76 -34.78 15.40
CA ASP A 113 -5.71 -33.77 15.57
C ASP A 113 -6.05 -32.83 16.71
N GLY A 114 -5.07 -32.50 17.54
CA GLY A 114 -5.17 -31.33 18.42
C GLY A 114 -5.24 -30.06 17.57
N THR A 115 -6.22 -29.20 17.83
CA THR A 115 -6.33 -27.92 17.12
C THR A 115 -6.97 -26.85 17.99
N VAL A 116 -6.63 -25.61 17.66
CA VAL A 116 -7.33 -24.42 18.13
C VAL A 116 -8.40 -24.03 17.12
N ILE A 117 -9.59 -23.68 17.60
CA ILE A 117 -10.65 -23.06 16.78
C ILE A 117 -11.08 -21.76 17.44
N ALA A 118 -10.86 -20.64 16.75
CA ALA A 118 -11.40 -19.34 17.13
C ALA A 118 -11.31 -18.31 16.01
N ASP A 119 -12.21 -17.32 16.04
CA ASP A 119 -12.04 -16.06 15.28
C ASP A 119 -10.70 -15.38 15.62
N ALA A 120 -10.27 -15.51 16.88
CA ALA A 120 -9.04 -14.95 17.41
C ALA A 120 -7.79 -15.44 16.64
N VAL A 121 -7.79 -16.69 16.16
CA VAL A 121 -6.69 -17.26 15.36
C VAL A 121 -6.57 -16.56 14.00
N ASN A 122 -7.71 -16.31 13.34
CA ASN A 122 -7.73 -15.64 12.05
C ASN A 122 -7.27 -14.18 12.17
N LEU A 123 -7.62 -13.50 13.26
CA LEU A 123 -7.17 -12.13 13.50
C LEU A 123 -5.67 -12.08 13.79
N ALA A 124 -5.12 -13.00 14.59
CA ALA A 124 -3.69 -13.10 14.87
C ALA A 124 -2.86 -13.28 13.58
N SER A 125 -3.24 -14.24 12.72
CA SER A 125 -2.58 -14.46 11.43
C SER A 125 -2.73 -13.26 10.48
N ARG A 126 -3.87 -12.55 10.49
CA ARG A 126 -4.02 -11.33 9.69
C ARG A 126 -3.08 -10.22 10.17
N VAL A 127 -2.96 -10.04 11.48
CA VAL A 127 -2.08 -9.03 12.09
C VAL A 127 -0.62 -9.33 11.77
N GLU A 128 -0.21 -10.60 11.79
CA GLU A 128 1.11 -11.02 11.30
C GLU A 128 1.29 -10.58 9.84
N GLY A 129 0.35 -10.85 8.94
CA GLY A 129 0.48 -10.47 7.53
C GLY A 129 0.61 -8.94 7.28
N LEU A 130 0.13 -8.09 8.20
CA LEU A 130 0.31 -6.63 8.10
C LEU A 130 1.75 -6.18 8.36
N THR A 131 2.57 -7.01 9.02
CA THR A 131 3.99 -6.73 9.27
C THR A 131 4.72 -6.42 7.97
N LYS A 132 4.38 -7.12 6.88
CA LYS A 132 4.91 -6.89 5.54
C LYS A 132 4.50 -5.54 4.96
N THR A 133 3.23 -5.16 5.13
CA THR A 133 2.68 -3.89 4.63
C THR A 133 3.38 -2.70 5.28
N TYR A 134 3.53 -2.73 6.60
CA TYR A 134 4.08 -1.62 7.37
C TYR A 134 5.59 -1.70 7.58
N GLY A 135 6.22 -2.80 7.17
CA GLY A 135 7.66 -3.02 7.30
C GLY A 135 8.13 -3.25 8.74
N THR A 136 7.25 -3.66 9.65
CA THR A 136 7.54 -3.74 11.10
C THR A 136 7.56 -5.19 11.59
N PRO A 137 8.51 -5.60 12.44
CA PRO A 137 8.69 -7.02 12.76
C PRO A 137 7.65 -7.58 13.74
N LEU A 138 7.03 -6.74 14.58
CA LEU A 138 6.08 -7.18 15.61
C LEU A 138 4.87 -6.25 15.69
N LEU A 139 3.69 -6.84 15.50
CA LEU A 139 2.39 -6.17 15.62
C LEU A 139 1.52 -6.85 16.67
N ILE A 140 0.78 -6.06 17.44
CA ILE A 140 -0.19 -6.54 18.43
C ILE A 140 -1.54 -5.87 18.24
N THR A 141 -2.63 -6.55 18.58
CA THR A 141 -3.96 -5.92 18.60
C THR A 141 -4.21 -5.15 19.89
N GLU A 142 -5.20 -4.26 19.85
CA GLU A 142 -5.73 -3.54 21.01
C GLU A 142 -6.05 -4.45 22.20
N GLN A 143 -6.68 -5.61 21.96
CA GLN A 143 -6.99 -6.56 23.03
C GLN A 143 -5.75 -7.18 23.70
N THR A 144 -4.62 -7.23 22.99
CA THR A 144 -3.33 -7.61 23.58
C THR A 144 -2.76 -6.44 24.35
N TYR A 145 -2.74 -5.25 23.75
CA TYR A 145 -2.25 -4.02 24.40
C TYR A 145 -2.95 -3.75 25.74
N LEU A 146 -4.28 -3.83 25.78
CA LEU A 146 -5.09 -3.61 26.99
C LEU A 146 -4.85 -4.63 28.10
N ARG A 147 -4.20 -5.76 27.79
CA ARG A 147 -3.85 -6.82 28.75
C ARG A 147 -2.38 -6.79 29.16
N LEU A 148 -1.58 -5.87 28.63
CA LEU A 148 -0.20 -5.71 29.03
C LEU A 148 -0.11 -5.03 30.40
N ILE A 149 0.77 -5.57 31.23
CA ILE A 149 1.26 -4.92 32.44
C ILE A 149 2.42 -4.00 32.02
N ASP A 150 2.29 -2.71 32.31
CA ASP A 150 3.24 -1.65 31.95
C ASP A 150 3.59 -1.63 30.45
N PRO A 151 2.67 -1.18 29.58
CA PRO A 151 2.89 -1.17 28.13
C PRO A 151 4.06 -0.28 27.67
N LEU A 152 4.35 0.79 28.42
CA LEU A 152 5.35 1.79 28.04
C LEU A 152 6.77 1.23 27.95
N GLN A 153 7.06 0.12 28.66
CA GLN A 153 8.37 -0.54 28.60
C GLN A 153 8.70 -1.15 27.24
N TYR A 154 7.70 -1.38 26.37
CA TYR A 154 7.89 -2.13 25.14
C TYR A 154 8.13 -1.26 23.90
N HIS A 155 8.14 0.06 24.03
CA HIS A 155 8.25 0.99 22.90
C HIS A 155 7.16 0.72 21.86
N ILE A 156 6.01 1.39 22.04
CA ILE A 156 4.76 1.09 21.33
C ILE A 156 4.28 2.34 20.61
N ARG A 157 3.75 2.17 19.39
CA ARG A 157 2.99 3.19 18.69
C ARG A 157 1.81 2.59 17.94
N VAL A 158 0.75 3.36 17.74
CA VAL A 158 -0.37 2.94 16.88
C VAL A 158 0.10 2.87 15.42
N ILE A 159 -0.38 1.89 14.65
CA ILE A 159 0.05 1.73 13.25
C ILE A 159 -1.08 1.45 12.26
N ASP A 160 -2.20 0.87 12.69
CA ASP A 160 -3.35 0.60 11.82
C ASP A 160 -4.64 0.41 12.60
N ALA A 161 -5.77 0.38 11.89
CA ALA A 161 -7.07 -0.04 12.39
C ALA A 161 -7.71 -1.03 11.40
N VAL A 162 -7.84 -2.30 11.80
CA VAL A 162 -8.33 -3.37 10.92
C VAL A 162 -9.72 -3.85 11.29
N LYS A 163 -10.57 -4.04 10.27
CA LYS A 163 -11.92 -4.57 10.48
C LYS A 163 -11.89 -6.08 10.69
N VAL A 164 -12.57 -6.57 11.72
CA VAL A 164 -12.67 -8.01 11.99
C VAL A 164 -13.59 -8.65 10.95
N LYS A 165 -13.09 -9.69 10.28
CA LYS A 165 -13.78 -10.36 9.18
C LYS A 165 -15.13 -10.93 9.66
N GLY A 166 -16.23 -10.31 9.23
CA GLY A 166 -17.60 -10.76 9.58
C GLY A 166 -18.21 -10.06 10.79
N LYS A 167 -17.51 -9.08 11.36
CA LYS A 167 -18.04 -8.21 12.43
C LYS A 167 -17.99 -6.75 11.99
N SER A 168 -18.81 -5.91 12.61
CA SER A 168 -18.74 -4.44 12.46
C SER A 168 -17.57 -3.83 13.22
N GLU A 169 -16.96 -4.59 14.13
CA GLU A 169 -15.87 -4.18 15.00
C GLU A 169 -14.58 -3.89 14.22
N VAL A 170 -13.97 -2.74 14.54
CA VAL A 170 -12.65 -2.32 14.09
C VAL A 170 -11.70 -2.51 15.26
N VAL A 171 -10.52 -3.08 14.99
CA VAL A 171 -9.51 -3.37 16.00
C VAL A 171 -8.26 -2.57 15.69
N THR A 172 -7.85 -1.73 16.63
CA THR A 172 -6.60 -0.99 16.56
C THR A 172 -5.41 -1.95 16.62
N VAL A 173 -4.39 -1.67 15.81
CA VAL A 173 -3.14 -2.43 15.74
C VAL A 173 -2.00 -1.51 16.16
N TYR A 174 -1.12 -2.05 16.98
CA TYR A 174 0.05 -1.36 17.51
C TYR A 174 1.31 -2.07 17.03
N GLU A 175 2.32 -1.28 16.72
CA GLU A 175 3.68 -1.75 16.53
C GLU A 175 4.40 -1.81 17.88
N ILE A 176 5.13 -2.91 18.10
CA ILE A 176 6.12 -3.02 19.18
C ILE A 176 7.49 -2.96 18.54
N TYR A 177 8.23 -1.88 18.79
CA TYR A 177 9.55 -1.69 18.22
C TYR A 177 10.69 -1.85 19.24
N GLY A 178 10.40 -2.29 20.48
CA GLY A 178 11.39 -2.56 21.54
C GLY A 178 12.44 -3.65 21.25
N ALA A 179 12.31 -4.38 20.14
CA ALA A 179 13.29 -5.36 19.66
C ALA A 179 14.30 -4.76 18.66
N GLU A 180 14.06 -3.55 18.18
CA GLU A 180 14.89 -2.89 17.16
C GLU A 180 16.26 -2.45 17.73
N PRO A 181 17.27 -2.27 16.87
CA PRO A 181 18.55 -1.68 17.24
C PRO A 181 18.41 -0.29 17.88
N PRO A 182 19.32 0.13 18.77
CA PRO A 182 19.26 1.42 19.44
C PRO A 182 19.14 2.63 18.50
N GLU A 183 19.75 2.60 17.32
CA GLU A 183 19.63 3.70 16.36
C GLU A 183 18.20 3.82 15.80
N ILE A 184 17.56 2.68 15.51
CA ILE A 184 16.18 2.63 15.00
C ILE A 184 15.18 3.00 16.10
N LEU A 185 15.41 2.52 17.33
CA LEU A 185 14.61 2.90 18.50
C LEU A 185 14.60 4.42 18.70
N ALA A 186 15.77 5.06 18.70
CA ALA A 186 15.89 6.50 18.94
C ALA A 186 15.13 7.33 17.89
N VAL A 187 15.25 6.99 16.60
CA VAL A 187 14.53 7.73 15.54
C VAL A 187 13.03 7.45 15.54
N LYS A 188 12.58 6.23 15.90
CA LYS A 188 11.15 5.92 16.06
C LYS A 188 10.55 6.67 17.24
N GLU A 189 11.25 6.75 18.38
CA GLU A 189 10.82 7.57 19.52
C GLU A 189 10.74 9.06 19.17
N GLN A 190 11.75 9.60 18.47
CA GLN A 190 11.76 11.01 18.05
C GLN A 190 10.61 11.35 17.09
N THR A 191 10.20 10.38 16.26
CA THR A 191 9.15 10.58 15.24
C THR A 191 7.77 10.11 15.68
N ARG A 192 7.65 9.45 16.83
CA ARG A 192 6.42 8.78 17.30
C ARG A 192 5.24 9.75 17.32
N ASP A 193 5.36 10.86 18.03
CA ASP A 193 4.25 11.79 18.22
C ASP A 193 3.79 12.39 16.87
N ASN A 194 4.72 12.70 15.95
CA ASN A 194 4.36 13.12 14.60
C ASN A 194 3.58 12.04 13.84
N PHE A 195 4.01 10.77 13.93
CA PHE A 195 3.32 9.67 13.28
C PHE A 195 1.89 9.52 13.82
N GLU A 196 1.72 9.55 15.14
CA GLU A 196 0.42 9.37 15.80
C GLU A 196 -0.54 10.54 15.49
N GLU A 197 -0.06 11.77 15.45
CA GLU A 197 -0.85 12.94 15.03
C GLU A 197 -1.31 12.80 13.56
N GLY A 198 -0.40 12.43 12.65
CA GLY A 198 -0.74 12.16 11.25
C GLY A 198 -1.74 11.01 11.10
N PHE A 199 -1.60 9.95 11.90
CA PHE A 199 -2.50 8.80 11.93
C PHE A 199 -3.92 9.21 12.35
N VAL A 200 -4.07 10.02 13.39
CA VAL A 200 -5.38 10.49 13.87
C VAL A 200 -6.07 11.33 12.78
N LEU A 201 -5.36 12.31 12.20
CA LEU A 201 -5.91 13.15 11.13
C LEU A 201 -6.30 12.34 9.89
N TYR A 202 -5.49 11.35 9.51
CA TYR A 202 -5.82 10.44 8.41
C TYR A 202 -7.15 9.71 8.64
N HIS A 203 -7.39 9.20 9.86
CA HIS A 203 -8.63 8.48 10.18
C HIS A 203 -9.85 9.38 10.36
N TRP A 204 -9.63 10.69 10.58
CA TRP A 204 -10.67 11.72 10.47
C TRP A 204 -10.89 12.22 9.04
N GLU A 205 -10.24 11.60 8.05
CA GLU A 205 -10.32 11.98 6.63
C GLU A 205 -9.76 13.39 6.32
N GLU A 206 -8.96 13.97 7.23
CA GLU A 206 -8.28 15.26 7.08
C GLU A 206 -6.91 15.08 6.43
N TYR A 207 -6.90 14.52 5.20
CA TYR A 207 -5.68 14.09 4.52
C TYR A 207 -4.67 15.22 4.23
N GLN A 208 -5.16 16.44 4.01
CA GLN A 208 -4.32 17.61 3.74
C GLN A 208 -3.51 18.02 4.97
N ASP A 209 -4.11 17.90 6.15
CA ASP A 209 -3.45 18.19 7.42
C ASP A 209 -2.61 16.99 7.91
N ALA A 210 -2.99 15.76 7.55
CA ALA A 210 -2.24 14.56 7.87
C ALA A 210 -0.90 14.43 7.12
N GLN A 211 -0.85 14.82 5.84
CA GLN A 211 0.32 14.66 4.98
C GLN A 211 1.62 15.28 5.56
N PRO A 212 1.63 16.55 6.04
CA PRO A 212 2.82 17.18 6.60
C PRO A 212 3.43 16.42 7.78
N PHE A 213 2.63 15.69 8.56
CA PHE A 213 3.13 14.89 9.67
C PHE A 213 3.92 13.68 9.20
N PHE A 214 3.41 12.93 8.21
CA PHE A 214 4.15 11.82 7.62
C PHE A 214 5.42 12.29 6.89
N GLU A 215 5.39 13.46 6.25
CA GLU A 215 6.58 14.08 5.67
C GLU A 215 7.65 14.39 6.74
N LYS A 216 7.26 14.97 7.89
CA LYS A 216 8.18 15.20 9.02
C LYS A 216 8.79 13.90 9.54
N VAL A 217 7.99 12.83 9.66
CA VAL A 217 8.51 11.50 10.04
C VAL A 217 9.57 11.06 9.05
N LEU A 218 9.30 11.15 7.74
CA LEU A 218 10.23 10.69 6.69
C LEU A 218 11.46 11.60 6.52
N GLN A 219 11.40 12.87 6.94
CA GLN A 219 12.58 13.73 6.99
C GLN A 219 13.60 13.24 8.02
N ILE A 220 13.14 12.70 9.16
CA ILE A 220 13.98 12.19 10.24
C ILE A 220 14.31 10.70 10.03
N ASN A 221 13.29 9.89 9.71
CA ASN A 221 13.38 8.45 9.46
C ASN A 221 12.88 8.12 8.05
N LYS A 222 13.76 8.27 7.05
CA LYS A 222 13.44 8.00 5.63
C LYS A 222 12.96 6.58 5.36
N ASN A 223 13.34 5.64 6.22
CA ASN A 223 13.04 4.21 6.06
C ASN A 223 11.77 3.78 6.80
N ASP A 224 11.02 4.70 7.42
CA ASP A 224 9.76 4.37 8.08
C ASP A 224 8.70 3.97 7.04
N LYS A 225 8.57 2.67 6.80
CA LYS A 225 7.68 2.15 5.76
C LYS A 225 6.21 2.43 6.08
N ALA A 226 5.83 2.48 7.35
CA ALA A 226 4.47 2.84 7.73
C ALA A 226 4.15 4.29 7.35
N ALA A 227 5.07 5.22 7.59
CA ALA A 227 4.89 6.62 7.21
C ALA A 227 4.83 6.79 5.68
N GLN A 228 5.63 6.04 4.93
CA GLN A 228 5.56 6.01 3.46
C GLN A 228 4.16 5.56 2.98
N VAL A 229 3.64 4.47 3.55
CA VAL A 229 2.30 3.95 3.18
C VAL A 229 1.22 4.99 3.41
N TYR A 230 1.24 5.69 4.55
CA TYR A 230 0.24 6.73 4.82
C TYR A 230 0.42 7.98 3.97
N LEU A 231 1.67 8.41 3.72
CA LEU A 231 1.95 9.53 2.82
C LEU A 231 1.45 9.24 1.39
N GLU A 232 1.76 8.07 0.84
CA GLU A 232 1.29 7.63 -0.48
C GLU A 232 -0.26 7.60 -0.54
N ARG A 233 -0.92 7.12 0.53
CA ARG A 233 -2.39 7.13 0.62
C ARG A 233 -2.95 8.55 0.67
N CYS A 234 -2.38 9.46 1.47
CA CYS A 234 -2.77 10.86 1.50
C CYS A 234 -2.62 11.50 0.12
N GLN A 235 -1.46 11.33 -0.52
CA GLN A 235 -1.19 11.87 -1.85
C GLN A 235 -2.14 11.31 -2.90
N LYS A 236 -2.39 9.99 -2.89
CA LYS A 236 -3.38 9.36 -3.77
C LYS A 236 -4.75 10.01 -3.56
N ILE A 237 -5.23 10.15 -2.32
CA ILE A 237 -6.55 10.72 -2.03
C ILE A 237 -6.63 12.22 -2.37
N LEU A 238 -5.57 12.98 -2.11
CA LEU A 238 -5.52 14.41 -2.42
C LEU A 238 -5.42 14.67 -3.93
N SER A 239 -4.71 13.82 -4.67
CA SER A 239 -4.70 13.85 -6.14
C SER A 239 -6.08 13.56 -6.75
N LEU A 240 -6.95 12.87 -5.99
CA LEU A 240 -8.35 12.63 -6.36
C LEU A 240 -9.29 13.79 -5.99
N LYS A 241 -8.80 14.93 -5.48
CA LYS A 241 -9.56 16.19 -5.39
C LYS A 241 -9.17 17.07 -6.59
N MET A 242 -10.14 17.66 -7.29
CA MET A 242 -9.86 18.57 -8.41
C MET A 242 -8.97 19.72 -7.88
N PRO A 243 -7.81 19.98 -8.49
CA PRO A 243 -6.94 21.07 -8.05
C PRO A 243 -7.71 22.41 -8.13
N GLN A 244 -7.41 23.34 -7.23
CA GLN A 244 -7.93 24.71 -7.35
C GLN A 244 -7.49 25.37 -8.67
N SER A 245 -6.31 25.00 -9.18
CA SER A 245 -5.80 25.42 -10.48
C SER A 245 -5.24 24.22 -11.25
N PRO A 246 -6.06 23.53 -12.06
CA PRO A 246 -5.59 22.40 -12.85
C PRO A 246 -4.52 22.84 -13.85
N HIS A 247 -3.43 22.06 -13.93
CA HIS A 247 -2.36 22.27 -14.90
C HIS A 247 -2.71 21.67 -16.25
N ILE A 248 -2.62 22.47 -17.32
CA ILE A 248 -2.86 22.09 -18.72
C ILE A 248 -1.56 22.22 -19.51
N LEU A 249 -1.19 21.19 -20.27
CA LEU A 249 -0.10 21.26 -21.24
C LEU A 249 -0.68 21.57 -22.61
N ILE A 250 -0.21 22.65 -23.23
CA ILE A 250 -0.51 22.99 -24.62
C ILE A 250 0.66 22.51 -25.47
N VAL A 251 0.39 21.73 -26.51
CA VAL A 251 1.37 21.30 -27.50
C VAL A 251 0.95 21.89 -28.85
N GLU A 252 1.63 22.94 -29.27
CA GLU A 252 1.28 23.75 -30.44
C GLU A 252 2.55 24.41 -30.99
N ASP A 253 2.84 24.18 -32.27
CA ASP A 253 4.04 24.68 -32.95
C ASP A 253 3.94 26.16 -33.34
N THR A 254 2.72 26.67 -33.45
CA THR A 254 2.45 28.06 -33.86
C THR A 254 2.36 28.96 -32.61
N PRO A 255 3.34 29.87 -32.37
CA PRO A 255 3.41 30.65 -31.13
C PRO A 255 2.18 31.52 -30.88
N PHE A 256 1.54 31.99 -31.96
CA PHE A 256 0.30 32.77 -31.88
C PHE A 256 -0.84 31.97 -31.25
N ASN A 257 -1.07 30.74 -31.72
CA ASN A 257 -2.15 29.88 -31.22
C ASN A 257 -1.89 29.48 -29.76
N ALA A 258 -0.66 29.08 -29.44
CA ALA A 258 -0.23 28.73 -28.09
C ALA A 258 -0.45 29.89 -27.11
N ASN A 259 -0.09 31.12 -27.50
CA ASN A 259 -0.26 32.31 -26.67
C ASN A 259 -1.75 32.64 -26.43
N ILE A 260 -2.60 32.54 -27.45
CA ILE A 260 -4.05 32.76 -27.28
C ILE A 260 -4.65 31.75 -26.31
N LEU A 261 -4.31 30.46 -26.43
CA LEU A 261 -4.76 29.42 -25.51
C LEU A 261 -4.26 29.67 -24.09
N SER A 262 -2.98 30.01 -23.92
CA SER A 262 -2.41 30.35 -22.63
C SER A 262 -3.18 31.48 -21.94
N ILE A 263 -3.48 32.57 -22.65
CA ILE A 263 -4.28 33.68 -22.12
C ILE A 263 -5.69 33.24 -21.71
N ILE A 264 -6.37 32.44 -22.54
CA ILE A 264 -7.72 31.94 -22.24
C ILE A 264 -7.70 31.10 -20.96
N LEU A 265 -6.74 30.19 -20.84
CA LEU A 265 -6.65 29.25 -19.73
C LEU A 265 -6.21 29.93 -18.43
N THR A 266 -5.16 30.75 -18.45
CA THR A 266 -4.68 31.45 -17.25
C THR A 266 -5.73 32.42 -16.68
N LYS A 267 -6.54 33.08 -17.53
CA LYS A 267 -7.67 33.91 -17.07
C LYS A 267 -8.79 33.13 -16.39
N ASN A 268 -8.84 31.81 -16.56
CA ASN A 268 -9.84 30.92 -15.98
C ASN A 268 -9.24 29.98 -14.92
N ASN A 269 -8.20 30.44 -14.22
CA ASN A 269 -7.55 29.76 -13.09
C ASN A 269 -6.83 28.46 -13.44
N PHE A 270 -6.45 28.23 -14.70
CA PHE A 270 -5.60 27.09 -15.06
C PHE A 270 -4.11 27.46 -14.97
N GLU A 271 -3.31 26.53 -14.47
CA GLU A 271 -1.86 26.59 -14.63
C GLU A 271 -1.52 26.09 -16.03
N VAL A 272 -0.57 26.71 -16.75
CA VAL A 272 -0.32 26.38 -18.17
C VAL A 272 1.17 26.20 -18.42
N SER A 273 1.51 25.15 -19.17
CA SER A 273 2.82 24.99 -19.80
C SER A 273 2.65 24.80 -21.30
N VAL A 274 3.67 25.16 -22.08
CA VAL A 274 3.64 25.09 -23.56
C VAL A 274 4.82 24.27 -24.06
N ALA A 275 4.56 23.38 -25.01
CA ALA A 275 5.54 22.66 -25.81
C ALA A 275 5.34 22.99 -27.30
N GLU A 276 6.42 23.17 -28.04
CA GLU A 276 6.37 23.59 -29.45
C GLU A 276 6.31 22.40 -30.44
N ASN A 277 6.49 21.18 -29.94
CA ASN A 277 6.42 19.95 -30.73
C ASN A 277 6.19 18.74 -29.81
N GLY A 278 5.95 17.57 -30.40
CA GLY A 278 5.67 16.34 -29.67
C GLY A 278 6.85 15.85 -28.83
N GLU A 279 8.09 16.00 -29.31
CA GLU A 279 9.30 15.59 -28.58
C GLU A 279 9.47 16.38 -27.29
N MET A 280 9.36 17.71 -27.35
CA MET A 280 9.41 18.58 -26.17
C MET A 280 8.28 18.25 -25.19
N ALA A 281 7.08 17.94 -25.68
CA ALA A 281 5.97 17.54 -24.82
C ALA A 281 6.29 16.26 -24.03
N LEU A 282 6.86 15.25 -24.69
CA LEU A 282 7.27 13.99 -24.06
C LEU A 282 8.38 14.21 -23.02
N ASP A 283 9.37 15.07 -23.31
CA ASP A 283 10.44 15.41 -22.36
C ASP A 283 9.90 16.15 -21.13
N MET A 284 8.98 17.11 -21.31
CA MET A 284 8.37 17.86 -20.21
C MET A 284 7.55 16.97 -19.27
N LEU A 285 6.94 15.92 -19.81
CA LEU A 285 6.13 14.97 -19.03
C LEU A 285 6.97 14.07 -18.11
N GLN A 286 8.28 13.98 -18.31
CA GLN A 286 9.18 13.33 -17.36
C GLN A 286 9.36 14.15 -16.06
N GLN A 287 9.08 15.46 -16.11
CA GLN A 287 9.29 16.38 -14.99
C GLN A 287 7.99 16.78 -14.29
N LYS A 288 6.91 17.02 -15.05
CA LYS A 288 5.63 17.48 -14.51
C LYS A 288 4.46 16.87 -15.27
N HIS A 289 3.54 16.24 -14.55
CA HIS A 289 2.32 15.64 -15.14
C HIS A 289 1.15 16.64 -15.14
N PRO A 290 0.64 17.03 -16.33
CA PRO A 290 -0.56 17.86 -16.46
C PRO A 290 -1.82 17.03 -16.22
N HIS A 291 -2.92 17.72 -15.94
CA HIS A 291 -4.24 17.11 -15.77
C HIS A 291 -4.97 16.90 -17.10
N LEU A 292 -4.54 17.61 -18.15
CA LEU A 292 -5.06 17.50 -19.52
C LEU A 292 -4.05 18.05 -20.52
N ILE A 293 -4.01 17.47 -21.72
CA ILE A 293 -3.16 17.90 -22.83
C ILE A 293 -4.05 18.42 -23.97
N LEU A 294 -3.78 19.64 -24.43
CA LEU A 294 -4.27 20.16 -25.70
C LEU A 294 -3.18 19.91 -26.75
N LEU A 295 -3.48 19.10 -27.76
CA LEU A 295 -2.47 18.60 -28.69
C LEU A 295 -2.81 18.96 -30.13
N ASP A 296 -1.98 19.78 -30.76
CA ASP A 296 -2.09 20.00 -32.20
C ASP A 296 -1.76 18.73 -32.97
N ILE A 297 -2.48 18.52 -34.07
CA ILE A 297 -2.25 17.36 -34.96
C ILE A 297 -1.06 17.63 -35.86
N MET A 298 -0.99 18.83 -36.43
CA MET A 298 -0.01 19.18 -37.45
C MET A 298 1.15 19.92 -36.81
N MET A 299 2.28 19.24 -36.60
CA MET A 299 3.48 19.80 -35.97
C MET A 299 4.74 19.27 -36.67
N PRO A 300 5.88 19.99 -36.58
CA PRO A 300 7.16 19.49 -37.04
C PRO A 300 7.64 18.32 -36.18
N GLY A 301 8.37 17.37 -36.79
CA GLY A 301 8.86 16.17 -36.10
C GLY A 301 7.80 15.09 -36.05
N ILE A 302 7.53 14.54 -34.87
CA ILE A 302 6.39 13.64 -34.68
C ILE A 302 5.07 14.44 -34.67
N ASP A 303 4.07 13.93 -35.37
CA ASP A 303 2.74 14.53 -35.41
C ASP A 303 1.97 14.31 -34.09
N GLY A 304 0.82 14.97 -33.94
CA GLY A 304 -0.02 14.82 -32.75
C GLY A 304 -0.53 13.39 -32.54
N PHE A 305 -0.76 12.63 -33.61
CA PHE A 305 -1.25 11.25 -33.48
C PHE A 305 -0.18 10.32 -32.91
N GLU A 306 1.04 10.41 -33.42
CA GLU A 306 2.20 9.67 -32.92
C GLU A 306 2.54 10.08 -31.50
N THR A 307 2.48 11.39 -31.20
CA THR A 307 2.65 11.91 -29.83
C THR A 307 1.62 11.27 -28.89
N CYS A 308 0.33 11.30 -29.23
CA CYS A 308 -0.73 10.68 -28.44
C CYS A 308 -0.51 9.17 -28.26
N ARG A 309 -0.12 8.46 -29.33
CA ARG A 309 0.15 7.02 -29.24
C ARG A 309 1.23 6.71 -28.21
N ARG A 310 2.31 7.48 -28.17
CA ARG A 310 3.39 7.33 -27.17
C ARG A 310 2.90 7.64 -25.76
N LEU A 311 2.12 8.71 -25.59
CA LEU A 311 1.50 9.04 -24.31
C LEU A 311 0.62 7.92 -23.77
N LYS A 312 -0.12 7.25 -24.66
CA LYS A 312 -1.01 6.13 -24.29
C LYS A 312 -0.29 4.80 -24.08
N ALA A 313 0.93 4.64 -24.61
CA ALA A 313 1.74 3.45 -24.40
C ALA A 313 2.49 3.45 -23.05
N ASP A 314 2.74 4.63 -22.47
CA ASP A 314 3.47 4.78 -21.21
C ASP A 314 2.52 4.67 -20.00
N SER A 315 2.89 3.81 -19.03
CA SER A 315 2.08 3.54 -17.85
C SER A 315 1.85 4.76 -16.95
N GLN A 316 2.75 5.75 -16.99
CA GLN A 316 2.67 6.97 -16.21
C GLN A 316 1.77 8.04 -16.88
N THR A 317 1.70 8.06 -18.21
CA THR A 317 0.95 9.12 -18.95
C THR A 317 -0.33 8.63 -19.62
N GLN A 318 -0.57 7.32 -19.71
CA GLN A 318 -1.70 6.74 -20.43
C GLN A 318 -3.08 7.26 -19.98
N ASN A 319 -3.20 7.64 -18.72
CA ASN A 319 -4.46 8.11 -18.13
C ASN A 319 -4.69 9.63 -18.28
N ILE A 320 -3.74 10.37 -18.84
CA ILE A 320 -3.89 11.81 -19.04
C ILE A 320 -4.85 12.05 -20.23
N PRO A 321 -5.93 12.83 -20.05
CA PRO A 321 -6.87 13.13 -21.13
C PRO A 321 -6.19 14.00 -22.20
N VAL A 322 -6.33 13.59 -23.46
CA VAL A 322 -5.80 14.32 -24.63
C VAL A 322 -6.97 14.84 -25.46
N ILE A 323 -7.00 16.14 -25.69
CA ILE A 323 -7.93 16.80 -26.63
C ILE A 323 -7.12 17.27 -27.83
N PHE A 324 -7.45 16.77 -29.01
CA PHE A 324 -6.80 17.18 -30.24
C PHE A 324 -7.24 18.57 -30.69
N MET A 325 -6.36 19.32 -31.34
CA MET A 325 -6.68 20.56 -32.01
C MET A 325 -6.49 20.35 -33.52
N SER A 326 -7.53 20.62 -34.32
CA SER A 326 -7.57 20.26 -35.74
C SER A 326 -8.17 21.38 -36.59
N ALA A 327 -7.77 21.49 -37.86
CA ALA A 327 -8.46 22.33 -38.84
C ALA A 327 -9.79 21.67 -39.27
N LEU A 328 -10.77 22.48 -39.67
CA LEU A 328 -12.19 22.12 -39.81
C LEU A 328 -12.57 21.07 -40.88
N THR A 329 -11.63 20.34 -41.50
CA THR A 329 -11.86 19.69 -42.80
C THR A 329 -11.43 18.23 -42.98
N ASP A 330 -11.39 17.40 -41.94
CA ASP A 330 -11.37 15.95 -42.21
C ASP A 330 -12.10 15.09 -41.17
N THR A 331 -13.11 14.35 -41.63
CA THR A 331 -13.77 13.31 -40.83
C THR A 331 -12.82 12.18 -40.48
N ASP A 332 -11.82 11.92 -41.33
CA ASP A 332 -10.85 10.84 -41.15
C ASP A 332 -9.88 11.13 -40.00
N ASP A 333 -9.49 12.39 -39.79
CA ASP A 333 -8.60 12.80 -38.70
C ASP A 333 -9.28 12.67 -37.33
N LYS A 334 -10.59 12.89 -37.26
CA LYS A 334 -11.36 12.67 -36.03
C LYS A 334 -11.39 11.21 -35.65
N VAL A 335 -11.62 10.32 -36.62
CA VAL A 335 -11.64 8.87 -36.40
C VAL A 335 -10.27 8.39 -35.91
N LYS A 336 -9.19 8.78 -36.62
CA LYS A 336 -7.81 8.45 -36.21
C LYS A 336 -7.47 8.94 -34.81
N GLY A 337 -7.91 10.15 -34.44
CA GLY A 337 -7.70 10.71 -33.11
C GLY A 337 -8.27 9.84 -31.99
N PHE A 338 -9.49 9.33 -32.16
CA PHE A 338 -10.08 8.40 -31.19
C PHE A 338 -9.40 7.03 -31.18
N GLU A 339 -8.95 6.52 -32.34
CA GLU A 339 -8.24 5.25 -32.45
C GLU A 339 -6.89 5.25 -31.71
N VAL A 340 -6.18 6.38 -31.68
CA VAL A 340 -4.92 6.53 -30.94
C VAL A 340 -5.11 6.90 -29.46
N GLY A 341 -6.37 6.93 -28.98
CA GLY A 341 -6.71 7.15 -27.58
C GLY A 341 -6.96 8.62 -27.18
N GLY A 342 -7.14 9.52 -28.15
CA GLY A 342 -7.66 10.87 -27.88
C GLY A 342 -9.10 10.82 -27.39
N LEU A 343 -9.47 11.74 -26.50
CA LEU A 343 -10.81 11.78 -25.91
C LEU A 343 -11.76 12.74 -26.61
N ASP A 344 -11.22 13.73 -27.32
CA ASP A 344 -12.03 14.75 -27.99
C ASP A 344 -11.20 15.57 -28.98
N TYR A 345 -11.85 16.49 -29.68
CA TYR A 345 -11.23 17.47 -30.54
C TYR A 345 -11.80 18.88 -30.37
N ILE A 346 -10.98 19.89 -30.62
CA ILE A 346 -11.32 21.31 -30.75
C ILE A 346 -10.96 21.74 -32.17
N THR A 347 -11.92 22.30 -32.90
CA THR A 347 -11.67 22.82 -34.24
C THR A 347 -11.05 24.22 -34.20
N LYS A 348 -10.00 24.45 -34.99
CA LYS A 348 -9.39 25.75 -35.26
C LYS A 348 -10.17 26.48 -36.39
N PRO A 349 -10.47 27.79 -36.26
CA PRO A 349 -10.17 28.66 -35.12
C PRO A 349 -11.10 28.39 -33.93
N PHE A 350 -10.51 28.29 -32.73
CA PHE A 350 -11.25 27.90 -31.53
C PHE A 350 -11.92 29.08 -30.82
N GLN A 351 -13.12 28.86 -30.30
CA GLN A 351 -13.82 29.83 -29.47
C GLN A 351 -13.49 29.61 -27.98
N PRO A 352 -13.17 30.66 -27.19
CA PRO A 352 -12.81 30.49 -25.78
C PRO A 352 -13.83 29.69 -24.96
N LYS A 353 -15.13 29.90 -25.21
CA LYS A 353 -16.20 29.16 -24.53
C LYS A 353 -16.19 27.66 -24.83
N GLU A 354 -15.88 27.28 -26.07
CA GLU A 354 -15.79 25.87 -26.48
C GLU A 354 -14.60 25.19 -25.82
N VAL A 355 -13.43 25.82 -25.87
CA VAL A 355 -12.19 25.31 -25.24
C VAL A 355 -12.42 25.04 -23.77
N LEU A 356 -12.95 26.03 -23.04
CA LEU A 356 -13.22 25.92 -21.62
C LEU A 356 -14.28 24.85 -21.31
N ALA A 357 -15.34 24.75 -22.11
CA ALA A 357 -16.38 23.74 -21.90
C ALA A 357 -15.82 22.32 -22.04
N ARG A 358 -15.02 22.06 -23.08
CA ARG A 358 -14.44 20.72 -23.30
C ARG A 358 -13.41 20.36 -22.24
N ILE A 359 -12.51 21.29 -21.89
CA ILE A 359 -11.51 21.07 -20.83
C ILE A 359 -12.20 20.74 -19.51
N ASN A 360 -13.19 21.55 -19.09
CA ASN A 360 -13.89 21.30 -17.83
C ASN A 360 -14.63 19.97 -17.82
N THR A 361 -15.28 19.60 -18.94
CA THR A 361 -15.95 18.31 -19.07
C THR A 361 -14.96 17.14 -18.90
N HIS A 362 -13.85 17.16 -19.62
CA HIS A 362 -12.89 16.05 -19.60
C HIS A 362 -12.08 15.99 -18.30
N LEU A 363 -11.75 17.13 -17.69
CA LEU A 363 -11.18 17.16 -16.34
C LEU A 363 -12.15 16.52 -15.33
N LYS A 364 -13.43 16.89 -15.38
CA LYS A 364 -14.45 16.35 -14.47
C LYS A 364 -14.69 14.85 -14.71
N LEU A 365 -14.75 14.42 -15.97
CA LEU A 365 -14.94 13.01 -16.33
C LEU A 365 -13.76 12.16 -15.86
N ASN A 366 -12.53 12.58 -16.17
CA ASN A 366 -11.32 11.88 -15.73
C ASN A 366 -11.27 11.77 -14.20
N HIS A 367 -11.56 12.88 -13.52
CA HIS A 367 -11.65 12.91 -12.06
C HIS A 367 -12.68 11.95 -11.48
N LEU A 368 -13.90 11.92 -12.03
CA LEU A 368 -14.95 10.99 -11.60
C LEU A 368 -14.58 9.53 -11.89
N GLN A 369 -13.93 9.26 -13.01
CA GLN A 369 -13.48 7.93 -13.39
C GLN A 369 -12.40 7.41 -12.43
N GLN A 370 -11.44 8.25 -12.06
CA GLN A 370 -10.43 7.92 -11.04
C GLN A 370 -11.06 7.64 -9.68
N GLN A 371 -12.04 8.45 -9.24
CA GLN A 371 -12.77 8.21 -7.99
C GLN A 371 -13.55 6.89 -8.02
N LEU A 372 -14.22 6.59 -9.15
CA LEU A 372 -14.94 5.34 -9.35
C LEU A 372 -13.99 4.14 -9.31
N GLN A 373 -12.82 4.23 -9.94
CA GLN A 373 -11.84 3.15 -9.97
C GLN A 373 -11.33 2.82 -8.57
N VAL A 374 -10.96 3.84 -7.78
CA VAL A 374 -10.53 3.65 -6.39
C VAL A 374 -11.67 3.06 -5.53
N ARG A 375 -12.91 3.51 -5.76
CA ARG A 375 -14.07 2.95 -5.05
C ARG A 375 -14.35 1.50 -5.47
N ASN A 376 -14.16 1.15 -6.73
CA ASN A 376 -14.28 -0.20 -7.24
C ASN A 376 -13.18 -1.10 -6.68
N GLU A 377 -11.92 -0.67 -6.64
CA GLU A 377 -10.81 -1.40 -5.99
C GLU A 377 -11.15 -1.73 -4.52
N LYS A 378 -11.69 -0.74 -3.80
CA LYS A 378 -12.16 -0.92 -2.41
C LYS A 378 -13.33 -1.90 -2.32
N LEU A 379 -14.29 -1.83 -3.25
CA LEU A 379 -15.43 -2.75 -3.32
C LEU A 379 -15.03 -4.17 -3.72
N GLU A 380 -14.09 -4.35 -4.64
CA GLU A 380 -13.56 -5.64 -5.06
C GLU A 380 -12.79 -6.31 -3.93
N THR A 381 -11.97 -5.55 -3.21
CA THR A 381 -11.31 -6.02 -1.99
C THR A 381 -12.35 -6.53 -0.99
N ASN A 382 -13.40 -5.75 -0.74
CA ASN A 382 -14.50 -6.15 0.13
C ASN A 382 -15.25 -7.39 -0.39
N ASN A 383 -15.51 -7.47 -1.70
CA ASN A 383 -16.22 -8.57 -2.34
C ASN A 383 -15.41 -9.87 -2.34
N LEU A 384 -14.10 -9.79 -2.55
CA LEU A 384 -13.20 -10.94 -2.45
C LEU A 384 -13.16 -11.44 -1.01
N GLU A 385 -13.09 -10.55 -0.03
CA GLU A 385 -13.23 -10.91 1.38
C GLU A 385 -14.57 -11.62 1.65
N LEU A 386 -15.67 -11.15 1.06
CA LEU A 386 -17.01 -11.74 1.16
C LEU A 386 -17.13 -13.11 0.48
N LYS A 387 -16.64 -13.27 -0.76
CA LYS A 387 -16.60 -14.57 -1.45
C LYS A 387 -15.77 -15.58 -0.67
N ASN A 388 -14.61 -15.16 -0.16
CA ASN A 388 -13.79 -16.00 0.72
C ASN A 388 -14.50 -16.34 2.03
N LYS A 389 -15.44 -15.52 2.54
CA LYS A 389 -16.32 -15.92 3.68
C LYS A 389 -17.29 -17.00 3.25
N ILE A 390 -18.00 -16.80 2.14
CA ILE A 390 -19.04 -17.72 1.65
C ILE A 390 -18.44 -19.09 1.30
N SER A 391 -17.31 -19.13 0.59
CA SER A 391 -16.63 -20.38 0.25
C SER A 391 -16.07 -21.14 1.47
N ARG A 392 -15.77 -20.44 2.57
CA ARG A 392 -15.36 -21.06 3.83
C ARG A 392 -16.57 -21.63 4.58
N PHE A 393 -17.70 -20.93 4.52
CA PHE A 393 -18.97 -21.34 5.12
C PHE A 393 -19.59 -22.55 4.41
N MET A 394 -19.50 -22.62 3.08
CA MET A 394 -20.01 -23.76 2.29
C MET A 394 -19.19 -25.04 2.53
N ARG A 395 -17.85 -24.92 2.61
CA ARG A 395 -16.97 -26.06 2.92
C ARG A 395 -17.19 -26.65 4.32
N HIS A 396 -17.71 -25.87 5.27
CA HIS A 396 -18.05 -26.36 6.62
C HIS A 396 -19.44 -27.02 6.72
N ARG A 397 -20.26 -27.01 5.66
CA ARG A 397 -21.57 -27.72 5.63
C ARG A 397 -21.53 -29.05 4.88
N GLU A 398 -20.47 -29.31 4.12
CA GLU A 398 -20.29 -30.53 3.32
C GLU A 398 -19.29 -31.52 3.96
N SER A 399 -18.69 -31.17 5.10
CA SER A 399 -17.92 -32.05 5.99
C SER A 399 -18.70 -32.22 7.28
#